data_AF-A0A2U9T9M7-F1
#
_entry.id   AF-A0A2U9T9M7-F1
#
_cell.length_a   1.000
_cell.length_b   1.000
_cell.length_c   1.000
_cell.angle_alpha   90.00
_cell.angle_beta   90.00
_cell.angle_gamma   90.00
#
_symmetry.space_group_name_H-M   'P 1'
#
loop_
_entity.id
_entity.type
_entity.pdbx_description
1 polymer ?
#
loop_
_entity_poly.entity_id
_entity_poly.type
_entity_poly.pdbx_seq_one_letter_code
_entity_poly.pdbx_strand_id
1 'polypeptide(L)'
;MDVAAFTAAKDVENRSLNVRGSHLHGGSDGTYATYLREALIAELVASGGYSADNELKLGGELVANDLSAGIGTGNAKVGARFVLTRGGQTVFDKTLVSEHQWESSFIGAVAIPAAMDSYGAAVQKLIRELLTDPDFIEASADLTRTDPSA
;
A
#
# COMPACT_ATOMS: atom_id res chain seq x y z
N MET A 1 3.60 15.63 0.57
CA MET A 1 3.95 14.89 1.80
C MET A 1 5.12 13.96 1.52
N ASP A 2 5.89 13.63 2.56
CA ASP A 2 6.93 12.60 2.51
C ASP A 2 6.33 11.22 2.88
N VAL A 3 7.00 10.14 2.47
CA VAL A 3 6.63 8.76 2.79
C VAL A 3 7.75 8.10 3.59
N ALA A 4 7.49 7.95 4.88
CA ALA A 4 8.38 7.29 5.83
C ALA A 4 8.50 5.79 5.55
N ALA A 5 9.38 5.11 6.29
CA ALA A 5 9.51 3.65 6.20
C ALA A 5 8.21 2.96 6.62
N PHE A 6 7.89 1.87 5.93
CA PHE A 6 6.79 0.98 6.30
C PHE A 6 7.36 -0.26 6.99
N THR A 7 6.62 -0.77 7.96
CA THR A 7 6.92 -2.04 8.65
C THR A 7 5.84 -3.07 8.33
N ALA A 8 5.97 -4.27 8.87
CA ALA A 8 4.90 -5.27 8.87
C ALA A 8 4.59 -5.69 10.31
N ALA A 9 3.32 -5.93 10.58
CA ALA A 9 2.87 -6.50 11.84
C ALA A 9 3.48 -7.90 12.03
N LYS A 10 3.66 -8.30 13.29
CA LYS A 10 4.41 -9.51 13.68
C LYS A 10 3.98 -10.79 12.94
N ASP A 11 2.68 -10.96 12.72
CA ASP A 11 2.08 -12.18 12.18
C ASP A 11 1.70 -12.05 10.68
N VAL A 12 2.24 -11.05 10.00
CA VAL A 12 2.00 -10.80 8.57
C VAL A 12 3.23 -11.20 7.77
N GLU A 13 3.03 -12.07 6.77
CA GLU A 13 4.08 -12.46 5.84
C GLU A 13 4.56 -11.22 5.07
N ASN A 14 5.86 -10.93 5.13
CA ASN A 14 6.43 -9.70 4.60
C ASN A 14 7.54 -9.95 3.58
N ARG A 15 7.95 -11.19 3.32
CA ARG A 15 9.10 -11.49 2.44
C ARG A 15 8.78 -12.48 1.34
N SER A 16 7.82 -13.37 1.53
CA SER A 16 7.55 -14.41 0.54
C SER A 16 6.08 -14.75 0.41
N LEU A 17 5.49 -14.49 -0.76
CA LEU A 17 4.16 -15.03 -1.10
C LEU A 17 4.34 -16.29 -1.96
N ASN A 18 3.70 -17.39 -1.55
CA ASN A 18 3.73 -18.62 -2.32
C ASN A 18 2.62 -18.62 -3.38
N VAL A 19 3.00 -18.76 -4.64
CA VAL A 19 2.08 -18.89 -5.76
C VAL A 19 2.48 -20.11 -6.56
N ARG A 20 1.66 -21.17 -6.47
CA ARG A 20 1.84 -22.41 -7.25
C ARG A 20 3.24 -23.01 -7.08
N GLY A 21 3.73 -23.02 -5.83
CA GLY A 21 5.07 -23.52 -5.50
C GLY A 21 6.22 -22.56 -5.84
N SER A 22 5.92 -21.41 -6.47
CA SER A 22 6.90 -20.34 -6.69
C SER A 22 6.85 -19.34 -5.55
N HIS A 23 7.98 -18.70 -5.26
CA HIS A 23 8.10 -17.67 -4.24
C HIS A 23 8.23 -16.30 -4.91
N LEU A 24 7.30 -15.41 -4.61
CA LEU A 24 7.36 -14.01 -4.99
C LEU A 24 7.99 -13.20 -3.87
N HIS A 25 8.70 -12.14 -4.24
CA HIS A 25 9.34 -11.20 -3.32
C HIS A 25 8.78 -9.80 -3.55
N GLY A 26 8.88 -8.94 -2.53
CA GLY A 26 8.36 -7.59 -2.55
C GLY A 26 9.31 -6.57 -3.20
N GLY A 27 9.39 -5.38 -2.59
CA GLY A 27 10.05 -4.18 -3.11
C GLY A 27 11.57 -4.31 -3.18
N SER A 28 12.27 -3.19 -3.30
CA SER A 28 13.73 -3.19 -3.55
C SER A 28 14.57 -3.93 -2.50
N ASP A 29 14.09 -4.07 -1.27
CA ASP A 29 14.73 -4.84 -0.19
C ASP A 29 14.19 -6.27 -0.01
N GLY A 30 13.31 -6.71 -0.92
CA GLY A 30 12.62 -7.99 -0.90
C GLY A 30 11.38 -8.02 -0.01
N THR A 31 10.98 -6.91 0.64
CA THR A 31 9.82 -6.88 1.54
C THR A 31 8.55 -6.27 0.93
N TYR A 32 7.38 -6.76 1.32
CA TYR A 32 6.09 -6.26 0.85
C TYR A 32 5.68 -4.94 1.50
N ALA A 33 6.15 -4.65 2.71
CA ALA A 33 6.07 -3.33 3.33
C ALA A 33 6.80 -2.27 2.48
N THR A 34 8.03 -2.58 2.04
CA THR A 34 8.77 -1.70 1.13
C THR A 34 8.11 -1.61 -0.24
N TYR A 35 7.54 -2.71 -0.77
CA TYR A 35 6.75 -2.67 -2.01
C TYR A 35 5.59 -1.67 -1.93
N LEU A 36 4.80 -1.73 -0.84
CA LEU A 36 3.68 -0.80 -0.62
C LEU A 36 4.18 0.65 -0.55
N ARG A 37 5.26 0.90 0.19
CA ARG A 37 5.88 2.23 0.29
C ARG A 37 6.31 2.76 -1.09
N GLU A 38 7.00 1.95 -1.88
CA GLU A 38 7.48 2.33 -3.22
C GLU A 38 6.32 2.64 -4.16
N ALA A 39 5.27 1.82 -4.15
CA ALA A 39 4.06 2.06 -4.94
C ALA A 39 3.37 3.37 -4.54
N LEU A 40 3.31 3.67 -3.25
CA LEU A 40 2.69 4.89 -2.72
C LEU A 40 3.51 6.14 -3.09
N ILE A 41 4.85 6.06 -3.03
CA ILE A 41 5.73 7.13 -3.54
C ILE A 41 5.50 7.34 -5.03
N ALA A 42 5.46 6.26 -5.82
CA ALA A 42 5.24 6.36 -7.26
C ALA A 42 3.92 7.06 -7.60
N GLU A 43 2.84 6.73 -6.91
CA GLU A 43 1.53 7.37 -7.08
C GLU A 43 1.58 8.86 -6.71
N LEU A 44 2.16 9.20 -5.56
CA LEU A 44 2.30 10.60 -5.13
C LEU A 44 3.21 11.42 -6.05
N VAL A 45 4.25 10.82 -6.64
CA VAL A 45 5.08 11.47 -7.65
C VAL A 45 4.26 11.72 -8.91
N ALA A 46 3.50 10.72 -9.37
CA ALA A 46 2.65 10.85 -10.55
C ALA A 46 1.55 11.92 -10.39
N SER A 47 1.03 12.10 -9.17
CA SER A 47 0.01 13.10 -8.84
C SER A 47 0.59 14.47 -8.45
N GLY A 48 1.91 14.62 -8.35
CA GLY A 48 2.57 15.84 -7.86
C GLY A 48 2.42 16.08 -6.35
N GLY A 49 1.97 15.09 -5.58
CA GLY A 49 1.77 15.16 -4.13
C GLY A 49 3.01 14.82 -3.27
N TYR A 50 4.07 14.28 -3.87
CA TYR A 50 5.29 13.88 -3.16
C TYR A 50 6.24 15.07 -2.90
N SER A 51 6.74 15.19 -1.67
CA SER A 51 7.84 16.08 -1.30
C SER A 51 8.60 15.48 -0.12
N ALA A 52 9.89 15.21 -0.30
CA ALA A 52 10.75 14.59 0.70
C ALA A 52 11.07 15.50 1.91
N ASP A 53 10.93 16.82 1.74
CA ASP A 53 11.13 17.81 2.80
C ASP A 53 9.79 18.43 3.18
N ASN A 54 8.94 17.62 3.79
CA ASN A 54 7.59 18.02 4.20
C ASN A 54 7.34 17.62 5.66
N GLU A 55 6.68 18.51 6.41
CA GLU A 55 6.29 18.23 7.80
C GLU A 55 5.21 17.15 7.90
N LEU A 56 4.44 16.92 6.83
CA LEU A 56 3.55 15.78 6.68
C LEU A 56 4.32 14.55 6.25
N LYS A 57 4.32 13.53 7.12
CA LYS A 57 4.96 12.24 6.88
C LYS A 57 3.95 11.13 7.01
N LEU A 58 3.77 10.39 5.92
CA LEU A 58 2.95 9.19 5.88
C LEU A 58 3.83 7.97 6.15
N GLY A 59 3.54 7.24 7.23
CA GLY A 59 4.09 5.93 7.51
C GLY A 59 3.01 4.87 7.54
N GLY A 60 3.41 3.62 7.75
CA GLY A 60 2.45 2.56 7.96
C GLY A 60 3.03 1.22 8.34
N GLU A 61 2.13 0.33 8.72
CA GLU A 61 2.41 -1.06 9.08
C GLU A 61 1.52 -1.97 8.24
N LEU A 62 2.11 -2.90 7.51
CA LEU A 62 1.40 -3.94 6.77
C LEU A 62 0.67 -4.86 7.76
N VAL A 63 -0.66 -4.93 7.68
CA VAL A 63 -1.51 -5.73 8.58
C VAL A 63 -2.18 -6.92 7.89
N ALA A 64 -2.15 -6.96 6.55
CA ALA A 64 -2.58 -8.11 5.77
C ALA A 64 -1.74 -8.21 4.48
N ASN A 65 -1.34 -9.43 4.15
CA ASN A 65 -0.62 -9.73 2.94
C ASN A 65 -0.85 -11.20 2.57
N ASP A 66 -1.80 -11.44 1.67
CA ASP A 66 -2.16 -12.76 1.20
C ASP A 66 -2.29 -12.74 -0.33
N LEU A 67 -1.83 -13.83 -0.95
CA LEU A 67 -1.98 -14.07 -2.36
C LEU A 67 -2.19 -15.56 -2.59
N SER A 68 -3.34 -15.90 -3.14
CA SER A 68 -3.68 -17.23 -3.57
C SER A 68 -4.04 -17.23 -5.06
N ALA A 69 -3.48 -18.17 -5.81
CA ALA A 69 -3.83 -18.39 -7.21
C ALA A 69 -4.25 -19.85 -7.40
N GLY A 70 -5.35 -20.24 -6.73
CA GLY A 70 -5.96 -21.55 -6.90
C GLY A 70 -6.45 -21.77 -8.33
N ILE A 71 -6.80 -23.00 -8.68
CA ILE A 71 -7.40 -23.29 -9.98
C ILE A 71 -8.81 -22.70 -9.99
N GLY A 72 -9.14 -21.88 -10.99
CA GLY A 72 -10.45 -21.24 -11.15
C GLY A 72 -10.48 -19.80 -10.62
N THR A 73 -10.19 -19.58 -9.33
CA THR A 73 -10.22 -18.23 -8.74
C THR A 73 -8.93 -17.93 -7.98
N GLY A 74 -8.37 -16.76 -8.27
CA GLY A 74 -7.30 -16.16 -7.49
C GLY A 74 -7.82 -15.06 -6.59
N ASN A 75 -7.16 -14.85 -5.46
CA ASN A 75 -7.44 -13.78 -4.53
C ASN A 75 -6.14 -13.14 -4.02
N ALA A 76 -6.15 -11.82 -3.91
CA ALA A 76 -5.10 -11.03 -3.29
C ALA A 76 -5.76 -10.17 -2.21
N LYS A 77 -5.16 -10.15 -1.02
CA LYS A 77 -5.59 -9.33 0.11
C LYS A 77 -4.39 -8.57 0.65
N VAL A 78 -4.49 -7.25 0.65
CA VAL A 78 -3.44 -6.37 1.17
C VAL A 78 -4.08 -5.37 2.11
N GLY A 79 -3.46 -5.15 3.25
CA GLY A 79 -3.95 -4.17 4.22
C GLY A 79 -2.82 -3.52 4.97
N ALA A 80 -3.02 -2.25 5.34
CA ALA A 80 -2.07 -1.51 6.13
C ALA A 80 -2.79 -0.60 7.14
N ARG A 81 -2.17 -0.43 8.30
CA ARG A 81 -2.42 0.68 9.20
C ARG A 81 -1.59 1.86 8.71
N PHE A 82 -2.25 2.90 8.25
CA PHE A 82 -1.64 4.13 7.78
C PHE A 82 -1.65 5.17 8.88
N VAL A 83 -0.50 5.84 9.08
CA VAL A 83 -0.35 6.90 10.06
C VAL A 83 0.21 8.13 9.36
N LEU A 84 -0.56 9.22 9.34
CA LEU A 84 -0.07 10.52 8.90
C LEU A 84 0.31 11.34 10.13
N THR A 85 1.53 11.86 10.13
CA THR A 85 2.01 12.78 11.16
C THR A 85 2.28 14.15 10.58
N ARG A 86 2.03 15.19 11.37
CA ARG A 86 2.34 16.60 11.08
C ARG A 86 3.19 17.14 12.21
N GLY A 87 4.44 17.51 11.94
CA GLY A 87 5.34 18.01 13.00
C GLY A 87 5.49 17.02 14.17
N GLY A 88 5.37 15.71 13.91
CA GLY A 88 5.42 14.64 14.92
C GLY A 88 4.10 14.33 15.63
N GLN A 89 3.02 15.07 15.37
CA GLN A 89 1.68 14.76 15.89
C GLN A 89 0.89 13.91 14.89
N THR A 90 0.26 12.83 15.36
CA THR A 90 -0.62 12.01 14.52
C THR A 90 -1.89 12.80 14.18
N VAL A 91 -2.13 12.99 12.89
CA VAL A 91 -3.32 13.67 12.35
C VAL A 91 -4.26 12.72 11.60
N PHE A 92 -3.79 11.50 11.28
CA PHE A 92 -4.60 10.43 10.73
C PHE A 92 -4.00 9.08 11.17
N ASP A 93 -4.87 8.16 11.57
CA ASP A 93 -4.51 6.78 11.93
C ASP A 93 -5.68 5.87 11.57
N LYS A 94 -5.53 5.10 10.50
CA LYS A 94 -6.60 4.23 10.02
C LYS A 94 -6.03 2.95 9.42
N THR A 95 -6.71 1.84 9.69
CA THR A 95 -6.43 0.56 9.03
C THR A 95 -7.35 0.39 7.85
N LEU A 96 -6.77 0.16 6.67
CA LEU A 96 -7.50 -0.12 5.44
C LEU A 96 -7.07 -1.48 4.89
N VAL A 97 -8.00 -2.18 4.25
CA VAL A 97 -7.78 -3.52 3.68
C VAL A 97 -8.49 -3.60 2.35
N SER A 98 -7.73 -3.92 1.30
CA SER A 98 -8.24 -4.17 -0.03
C SER A 98 -8.21 -5.66 -0.35
N GLU A 99 -9.20 -6.08 -1.13
CA GLU A 99 -9.25 -7.40 -1.74
C GLU A 99 -9.46 -7.28 -3.24
N HIS A 100 -8.80 -8.17 -3.99
CA HIS A 100 -8.94 -8.30 -5.43
C HIS A 100 -9.08 -9.78 -5.80
N GLN A 101 -10.03 -10.09 -6.67
CA GLN A 101 -10.26 -11.45 -7.18
C GLN A 101 -10.21 -11.43 -8.70
N TRP A 102 -9.68 -12.51 -9.28
CA TRP A 102 -9.58 -12.68 -10.72
C TRP A 102 -9.79 -14.15 -11.10
N GLU A 103 -10.08 -14.38 -12.39
CA GLU A 103 -10.12 -15.72 -12.96
C GLU A 103 -8.70 -16.28 -13.08
N SER A 104 -8.44 -17.42 -12.45
CA SER A 104 -7.09 -18.00 -12.40
C SER A 104 -6.97 -19.21 -13.32
N SER A 105 -6.02 -19.13 -14.25
CA SER A 105 -5.73 -20.22 -15.21
C SER A 105 -5.14 -21.45 -14.51
N PHE A 106 -5.40 -22.65 -15.03
CA PHE A 106 -4.68 -23.87 -14.61
C PHE A 106 -3.21 -23.85 -15.06
N ILE A 107 -2.91 -23.18 -16.18
CA ILE A 107 -1.57 -23.17 -16.79
C ILE A 107 -0.65 -22.26 -15.95
N GLY A 108 0.31 -22.87 -15.24
CA GLY A 108 1.21 -22.16 -14.31
C GLY A 108 1.97 -20.98 -14.93
N ALA A 109 2.44 -21.12 -16.17
CA ALA A 109 3.16 -20.06 -16.89
C ALA A 109 2.32 -18.80 -17.15
N VAL A 110 0.98 -18.92 -17.13
CA VAL A 110 0.04 -17.79 -17.22
C VAL A 110 -0.39 -17.34 -15.82
N ALA A 111 -0.58 -18.31 -14.91
CA ALA A 111 -1.13 -18.04 -13.60
C ALA A 111 -0.17 -17.29 -12.66
N ILE A 112 1.16 -17.49 -12.77
CA ILE A 112 2.14 -16.77 -11.95
C ILE A 112 2.18 -15.28 -12.33
N PRO A 113 2.38 -14.88 -13.61
CA PRO A 113 2.30 -13.47 -14.00
C PRO A 113 0.96 -12.83 -13.64
N ALA A 114 -0.16 -13.52 -13.90
CA ALA A 114 -1.48 -13.01 -13.54
C ALA A 114 -1.64 -12.76 -12.03
N ALA A 115 -1.05 -13.60 -11.17
CA ALA A 115 -1.06 -13.39 -9.72
C ALA A 115 -0.21 -12.17 -9.32
N MET A 116 0.93 -11.95 -9.97
CA MET A 116 1.76 -10.75 -9.73
C MET A 116 1.01 -9.48 -10.12
N ASP A 117 0.39 -9.45 -11.30
CA ASP A 117 -0.41 -8.32 -11.77
C ASP A 117 -1.59 -8.04 -10.84
N SER A 118 -2.26 -9.10 -10.39
CA SER A 118 -3.42 -9.03 -9.49
C SER A 118 -3.03 -8.56 -8.08
N TYR A 119 -1.86 -8.95 -7.59
CA TYR A 119 -1.31 -8.43 -6.34
C TYR A 119 -1.03 -6.93 -6.45
N GLY A 120 -0.38 -6.51 -7.55
CA GLY A 120 -0.19 -5.09 -7.86
C GLY A 120 -1.51 -4.33 -7.91
N ALA A 121 -2.55 -4.90 -8.51
CA ALA A 121 -3.89 -4.32 -8.56
C ALA A 121 -4.52 -4.15 -7.16
N ALA A 122 -4.34 -5.12 -6.25
CA ALA A 122 -4.79 -5.02 -4.87
C ALA A 122 -4.07 -3.89 -4.11
N VAL A 123 -2.75 -3.77 -4.28
CA VAL A 123 -1.95 -2.67 -3.70
C VAL A 123 -2.43 -1.31 -4.22
N GLN A 124 -2.62 -1.19 -5.53
CA GLN A 124 -3.11 0.03 -6.15
C GLN A 124 -4.53 0.39 -5.70
N LYS A 125 -5.38 -0.61 -5.47
CA LYS A 125 -6.72 -0.41 -4.88
C LYS A 125 -6.61 0.13 -3.44
N LEU A 126 -5.74 -0.44 -2.61
CA LEU A 126 -5.51 0.02 -1.23
C LEU A 126 -5.02 1.48 -1.20
N ILE A 127 -4.08 1.82 -2.09
CA ILE A 127 -3.58 3.21 -2.20
C ILE A 127 -4.70 4.15 -2.61
N ARG A 128 -5.53 3.78 -3.59
CA ARG A 128 -6.69 4.61 -3.97
C ARG A 128 -7.68 4.77 -2.82
N GLU A 129 -7.95 3.70 -2.08
CA GLU A 129 -8.83 3.76 -0.90
C GLU A 129 -8.28 4.74 0.15
N LEU A 130 -6.96 4.75 0.40
CA LEU A 130 -6.33 5.74 1.27
C LEU A 130 -6.47 7.17 0.73
N LEU A 131 -6.07 7.41 -0.52
CA LEU A 131 -6.02 8.74 -1.11
C LEU A 131 -7.40 9.35 -1.36
N THR A 132 -8.45 8.53 -1.36
CA THR A 132 -9.85 8.97 -1.48
C THR A 132 -10.61 8.94 -0.16
N ASP A 133 -9.97 8.52 0.95
CA ASP A 133 -10.57 8.54 2.28
C ASP A 133 -10.77 9.99 2.74
N PRO A 134 -12.00 10.40 3.10
CA PRO A 134 -12.29 11.78 3.49
C PRO A 134 -11.43 12.29 4.66
N ASP A 135 -11.17 11.44 5.65
CA ASP A 135 -10.38 11.83 6.83
C ASP A 135 -8.90 12.00 6.45
N PHE A 136 -8.41 11.21 5.49
CA PHE A 136 -7.07 11.37 4.95
C PHE A 136 -6.93 12.65 4.13
N ILE A 137 -7.93 12.94 3.29
CA ILE A 137 -7.99 14.19 2.50
C ILE A 137 -8.01 15.39 3.44
N GLU A 138 -8.85 15.37 4.49
CA GLU A 138 -8.92 16.45 5.48
C GLU A 138 -7.57 16.64 6.20
N ALA A 139 -6.99 15.55 6.72
CA ALA A 139 -5.72 15.59 7.43
C ALA A 139 -4.54 16.07 6.55
N SER A 140 -4.59 15.79 5.25
CA SER A 140 -3.55 16.18 4.28
C SER A 140 -3.76 17.57 3.65
N ALA A 141 -4.99 18.05 3.56
CA ALA A 141 -5.34 19.35 2.96
C ALA A 141 -4.94 20.55 3.82
N ASP A 142 -4.75 20.40 5.13
CA ASP A 142 -4.44 21.49 6.08
C ASP A 142 -3.01 22.08 5.89
N LEU A 143 -2.42 21.96 4.70
CA LEU A 143 -1.18 22.63 4.27
C LEU A 143 -1.42 24.05 3.73
N THR A 144 -2.67 24.42 3.42
CA THR A 144 -3.01 25.73 2.82
C THR A 144 -3.71 26.69 3.77
N ARG A 145 -4.04 26.26 5.00
CA ARG A 145 -4.57 27.15 6.04
C ARG A 145 -3.44 27.72 6.90
N THR A 146 -2.49 28.38 6.27
CA THR A 146 -1.80 29.50 6.92
C THR A 146 -2.79 30.65 6.90
N ASP A 147 -3.30 31.01 8.08
CA ASP A 147 -4.19 32.15 8.29
C ASP A 147 -3.73 33.40 7.52
N PRO A 148 -4.58 34.03 6.68
CA PRO A 148 -4.45 35.43 6.41
C PRO A 148 -5.25 36.17 7.48
N SER A 149 -4.59 36.61 8.57
CA SER A 149 -4.99 37.68 9.54
C SER A 149 -4.25 37.41 10.87
N ALA A 150 -3.60 38.35 11.55
CA ALA A 150 -3.58 39.81 11.51
C ALA A 150 -2.25 40.33 12.09
#